data_AF-X1QLY1-F1
#
_entry.id   AF-X1QLY1-F1
#
_cell.length_a   1.000
_cell.length_b   1.000
_cell.length_c   1.000
_cell.angle_alpha   90.00
_cell.angle_beta   90.00
_cell.angle_gamma   90.00
#
_symmetry.space_group_name_H-M   'P 1'
#
loop_
_entity.id
_entity.type
_entity.pdbx_description
1 polymer ?
#
loop_
_entity_poly.entity_id
_entity_poly.type
_entity_poly.pdbx_seq_one_letter_code
_entity_poly.pdbx_strand_id
1 'polypeptide(L)' 'MKAYQETLSFLNTLNLKGIATSLDEMVHDAEIRKVSYITFLNTLFASEVSYRVKRRVKR' A
#
# COMPACT_ATOMS: atom_id res chain seq x y z
N MET A 1 -4.02 18.21 0.74
CA MET A 1 -3.77 16.76 0.89
C MET A 1 -4.22 16.23 2.27
N LYS A 2 -5.47 16.46 2.70
CA LYS A 2 -5.95 15.93 4.00
C LYS A 2 -6.21 14.42 3.96
N ALA A 3 -6.90 13.95 2.91
CA ALA A 3 -7.26 12.53 2.76
C ALA A 3 -6.02 11.60 2.68
N TYR A 4 -4.94 12.03 2.04
CA TYR A 4 -3.70 11.25 1.97
C TYR A 4 -3.04 11.11 3.34
N GLN A 5 -2.95 12.20 4.12
CA GLN A 5 -2.41 12.18 5.48
C GLN A 5 -3.26 11.33 6.44
N GLU A 6 -4.58 11.40 6.33
CA GLU A 6 -5.51 10.52 7.05
C GLU A 6 -5.30 9.05 6.67
N THR A 7 -5.12 8.76 5.38
CA THR A 7 -4.85 7.41 4.88
C THR A 7 -3.54 6.86 5.46
N LEU A 8 -2.46 7.65 5.46
CA LEU A 8 -1.20 7.26 6.09
C LEU A 8 -1.35 7.05 7.60
N SER A 9 -2.15 7.86 8.28
CA SER A 9 -2.45 7.69 9.71
C SER A 9 -3.17 6.35 9.98
N PHE A 10 -4.17 6.01 9.18
CA PHE A 10 -4.84 4.71 9.27
C PHE A 10 -3.91 3.54 9.01
N LEU A 11 -3.06 3.62 7.96
CA LEU A 11 -2.09 2.57 7.64
C LEU A 11 -1.09 2.37 8.77
N ASN A 12 -0.60 3.45 9.37
CA ASN A 12 0.28 3.40 10.53
C ASN A 12 -0.42 2.78 11.75
N THR A 13 -1.66 3.17 12.02
CA THR A 13 -2.48 2.62 13.12
C THR A 13 -2.71 1.11 12.96
N LEU A 14 -2.95 0.65 11.74
CA LEU A 14 -3.17 -0.76 11.41
C LEU A 14 -1.86 -1.56 11.22
N ASN A 15 -0.69 -0.93 11.43
CA ASN A 15 0.63 -1.52 11.21
C ASN A 15 0.84 -2.08 9.79
N LEU A 16 0.19 -1.48 8.78
CA LEU A 16 0.27 -1.85 7.37
C LEU A 16 1.51 -1.21 6.72
N LYS A 17 2.68 -1.59 7.23
CA LYS A 17 3.97 -0.96 6.88
C LYS A 17 4.36 -1.20 5.43
N GLY A 18 3.98 -2.32 4.82
CA GLY A 18 4.30 -2.61 3.43
C GLY A 18 3.58 -1.64 2.49
N ILE A 19 2.28 -1.45 2.71
CA ILE A 19 1.47 -0.48 1.97
C ILE A 19 1.97 0.94 2.24
N ALA A 20 2.17 1.33 3.51
CA ALA A 20 2.59 2.70 3.84
C ALA A 20 3.90 3.12 3.13
N THR A 21 4.85 2.19 2.94
CA THR A 21 6.11 2.48 2.25
C THR A 21 6.00 2.60 0.73
N SER A 22 4.92 2.09 0.13
CA SER A 22 4.77 1.98 -1.33
C SER A 22 3.50 2.65 -1.87
N LEU A 23 2.69 3.25 -0.99
CA LEU A 23 1.42 3.85 -1.33
C LEU A 23 1.56 4.98 -2.36
N ASP A 24 2.57 5.84 -2.19
CA ASP A 24 2.79 7.01 -3.06
C ASP A 24 3.04 6.58 -4.51
N GLU A 25 3.97 5.64 -4.67
CA GLU A 25 4.37 5.07 -5.95
C GLU A 25 3.20 4.33 -6.61
N MET A 26 2.42 3.56 -5.83
CA MET A 26 1.24 2.86 -6.35
C MET A 26 0.11 3.79 -6.78
N VAL A 27 -0.12 4.90 -6.08
CA VAL A 27 -1.13 5.89 -6.47
C VAL A 27 -0.71 6.54 -7.78
N HIS A 28 0.55 6.95 -7.88
CA HIS A 28 1.09 7.55 -9.10
C HIS A 28 1.01 6.61 -10.30
N ASP A 29 1.40 5.35 -10.13
CA ASP A 29 1.31 4.32 -11.17
C ASP A 29 -0.13 4.05 -11.58
N ALA A 30 -1.07 4.03 -10.63
CA ALA A 30 -2.48 3.79 -10.91
C ALA A 30 -3.12 4.91 -11.72
N GLU A 31 -2.76 6.16 -11.43
CA GLU A 31 -3.20 7.34 -12.16
C GLU A 31 -2.68 7.34 -13.60
N ILE A 32 -1.38 7.07 -13.79
CA ILE A 32 -0.74 7.02 -15.12
C ILE A 32 -1.39 5.93 -15.97
N ARG A 33 -1.59 4.73 -15.40
CA ARG A 33 -2.04 3.55 -16.13
C ARG A 33 -3.56 3.42 -16.20
N LYS A 34 -4.32 4.35 -15.62
CA LYS A 34 -5.80 4.30 -15.51
C LYS A 34 -6.30 2.95 -15.00
N VAL A 35 -5.65 2.47 -13.94
CA VAL A 35 -5.90 1.14 -13.37
C VAL A 35 -7.29 1.12 -12.71
N SER A 36 -8.01 0.00 -12.83
CA SER A 36 -9.29 -0.15 -12.13
C SER A 36 -9.10 -0.16 -10.61
N TYR A 37 -10.11 0.30 -9.87
CA TYR A 37 -10.07 0.33 -8.40
C TYR A 37 -9.80 -1.05 -7.78
N ILE A 38 -10.36 -2.12 -8.37
CA ILE A 38 -10.16 -3.49 -7.89
C ILE A 38 -8.70 -3.93 -8.09
N THR A 39 -8.11 -3.63 -9.25
CA THR A 39 -6.71 -3.96 -9.50
C THR A 39 -5.78 -3.17 -8.57
N PHE A 40 -6.07 -1.89 -8.32
CA PHE A 40 -5.31 -1.08 -7.35
C PHE A 40 -5.36 -1.68 -5.93
N LEU A 41 -6.56 -2.04 -5.44
CA LEU A 41 -6.72 -2.69 -4.13
C LEU A 41 -5.96 -4.01 -4.03
N ASN A 42 -6.01 -4.84 -5.09
CA ASN A 42 -5.26 -6.10 -5.12
C ASN A 42 -3.75 -5.85 -5.02
N THR A 43 -3.22 -4.82 -5.69
CA THR A 43 -1.81 -4.44 -5.61
C THR A 43 -1.42 -3.99 -4.21
N LEU A 44 -2.27 -3.17 -3.56
CA LEU A 44 -2.06 -2.75 -2.16
C LEU A 44 -1.96 -3.97 -1.23
N PHE A 45 -2.93 -4.89 -1.30
CA PHE A 45 -2.91 -6.09 -0.45
C PHE A 45 -1.72 -7.00 -0.76
N ALA A 46 -1.36 -7.17 -2.03
CA ALA A 46 -0.20 -7.96 -2.43
C ALA A 46 1.12 -7.38 -1.87
N SER A 47 1.27 -6.05 -1.83
CA SER A 47 2.43 -5.39 -1.22
C SER A 47 2.53 -5.68 0.27
N GLU A 48 1.43 -5.58 1.01
CA GLU A 48 1.41 -5.87 2.45
C GLU A 48 1.72 -7.35 2.74
N VAL A 49 1.09 -8.27 2.00
CA VAL A 49 1.35 -9.71 2.15
C VAL A 49 2.81 -10.01 1.88
N SER A 50 3.37 -9.46 0.79
CA SER A 50 4.77 -9.63 0.42
C SER A 50 5.71 -9.11 1.51
N TYR A 51 5.41 -7.94 2.09
CA TYR A 51 6.18 -7.37 3.19
C TYR A 51 6.17 -8.28 4.43
N ARG A 52 5.00 -8.82 4.81
CA ARG A 52 4.87 -9.75 5.95
C ARG A 52 5.59 -11.07 5.71
N VAL A 53 5.49 -11.63 4.51
CA VAL A 53 6.22 -12.85 4.12
C VAL A 53 7.73 -12.62 4.20
N LYS A 54 8.23 -11.53 3.60
CA LYS A 54 9.66 -11.17 3.69
C LYS A 54 10.14 -11.02 5.13
N ARG A 55 9.34 -10.40 6.02
CA ARG A 55 9.67 -10.31 7.45
C ARG A 55 9.68 -11.65 8.17
N ARG A 56 8.82 -12.61 7.78
CA ARG A 56 8.79 -13.95 8.36
C ARG A 56 9.99 -14.79 7.96
N VAL A 57 10.42 -14.70 6.71
CA VAL A 57 11.56 -15.48 6.16
C VAL A 57 12.92 -14.94 6.63
N LYS A 58 13.00 -13.66 7.00
CA LYS A 58 14.22 -13.05 7.56
C LYS A 58 14.45 -13.36 9.05
N ARG A 59 13.55 -14.09 9.71
CA ARG A 59 13.73 -14.61 11.08
C ARG A 59 14.39 -15.97 11.03
#